data_AF-A0A2J0PEE6-F1
#
_entry.id   AF-A0A2J0PEE6-F1
#
_cell.length_a   1.000
_cell.length_b   1.000
_cell.length_c   1.000
_cell.angle_alpha   90.00
_cell.angle_beta   90.00
_cell.angle_gamma   90.00
#
_symmetry.space_group_name_H-M   'P 1'
#
loop_
_entity.id
_entity.type
_entity.pdbx_description
1 polymer ?
#
loop_
_entity_poly.entity_id
_entity_poly.type
_entity_poly.pdbx_seq_one_letter_code
_entity_poly.pdbx_strand_id
1 'polypeptide(L)'
;SIVFGLKTFRNHHLLSSVESNFFYLAEFNDSVIDIREQFPLFPLRLTQQIANHLHFQHPMVRGVRGVPVEVLNVMTTDFLLTLRTPEGGLRYKAIAVKHNESIPEREAQKLEIERMFWQLIDVEFQIYVGSELNNVVGKNICWATSVLRDGSEFYDKYPLDKILWKLKPDVYPIVGLRAMISSIFGVDAQEAMMLLQAMIGLKMINVDLSYPILETGLIKIISNDHYIGLNANGYY
;
A
#
# COMPACT_ATOMS: atom_id res chain seq x y z
N SER A 1 1.52 -11.17 -7.76
CA SER A 1 0.25 -11.40 -7.05
C SER A 1 -0.83 -10.55 -7.71
N ILE A 2 -2.10 -10.92 -7.52
CA ILE A 2 -3.24 -10.08 -7.88
C ILE A 2 -3.92 -9.68 -6.57
N VAL A 3 -4.12 -8.38 -6.34
CA VAL A 3 -4.72 -7.87 -5.11
C VAL A 3 -5.86 -6.93 -5.48
N PHE A 4 -7.06 -7.15 -4.93
CA PHE A 4 -8.18 -6.23 -5.10
C PHE A 4 -7.91 -4.96 -4.27
N GLY A 5 -7.92 -3.78 -4.90
CA GLY A 5 -7.68 -2.51 -4.25
C GLY A 5 -8.95 -1.92 -3.62
N LEU A 6 -8.89 -1.61 -2.33
CA LEU A 6 -9.98 -1.01 -1.56
C LEU A 6 -10.23 0.46 -1.94
N LYS A 7 -9.19 1.16 -2.42
CA LYS A 7 -9.32 2.58 -2.84
C LYS A 7 -9.71 2.74 -4.29
N THR A 8 -9.28 1.82 -5.14
CA THR A 8 -9.40 1.89 -6.59
C THR A 8 -10.53 1.01 -7.13
N PHE A 9 -11.05 0.09 -6.31
CA PHE A 9 -12.08 -0.89 -6.67
C PHE A 9 -11.73 -1.73 -7.91
N ARG A 10 -10.46 -2.10 -8.05
CA ARG A 10 -9.97 -2.95 -9.15
C ARG A 10 -8.88 -3.91 -8.69
N ASN A 11 -8.64 -4.94 -9.50
CA ASN A 11 -7.50 -5.82 -9.31
C ASN A 11 -6.20 -5.12 -9.76
N HIS A 12 -5.19 -5.15 -8.89
CA HIS A 12 -3.84 -4.68 -9.14
C HIS A 12 -2.91 -5.86 -9.43
N HIS A 13 -2.02 -5.68 -10.41
CA HIS A 13 -1.07 -6.70 -10.85
C HIS A 13 0.34 -6.37 -10.36
N LEU A 14 0.83 -7.12 -9.38
CA LEU A 14 2.09 -6.85 -8.70
C LEU A 14 3.09 -7.95 -9.08
N LEU A 15 4.26 -7.56 -9.60
CA LEU A 15 5.21 -8.47 -10.24
C LEU A 15 6.24 -9.06 -9.26
N SER A 16 6.31 -8.51 -8.05
CA SER A 16 7.20 -9.00 -6.98
C SER A 16 6.55 -8.96 -5.60
N SER A 17 7.15 -9.67 -4.63
CA SER A 17 6.73 -9.60 -3.23
C SER A 17 6.97 -8.22 -2.61
N VAL A 18 8.01 -7.50 -3.04
CA VAL A 18 8.32 -6.15 -2.56
C VAL A 18 7.30 -5.14 -3.11
N GLU A 19 6.89 -5.26 -4.37
CA GLU A 19 5.75 -4.50 -4.92
C GLU A 19 4.45 -4.81 -4.19
N SER A 20 4.20 -6.09 -3.89
CA SER A 20 3.03 -6.50 -3.10
C SER A 20 3.00 -5.82 -1.74
N ASN A 21 4.14 -5.82 -1.07
CA ASN A 21 4.28 -5.17 0.23
C ASN A 21 4.12 -3.65 0.13
N PHE A 22 4.77 -3.01 -0.85
CA PHE A 22 4.63 -1.57 -1.08
C PHE A 22 3.19 -1.16 -1.38
N PHE A 23 2.46 -1.95 -2.18
CA PHE A 23 1.05 -1.71 -2.48
C PHE A 23 0.20 -1.60 -1.21
N TYR A 24 0.35 -2.54 -0.26
CA TYR A 24 -0.38 -2.49 1.01
C TYR A 24 -0.03 -1.23 1.82
N LEU A 25 1.24 -0.85 1.88
CA LEU A 25 1.67 0.38 2.58
C LEU A 25 1.08 1.64 1.93
N ALA A 26 1.15 1.73 0.60
CA ALA A 26 0.65 2.87 -0.16
C ALA A 26 -0.87 2.98 -0.05
N GLU A 27 -1.60 1.87 -0.23
CA GLU A 27 -3.05 1.88 -0.14
C GLU A 27 -3.54 2.20 1.28
N PHE A 28 -2.86 1.72 2.32
CA PHE A 28 -3.24 2.01 3.70
C PHE A 28 -2.90 3.45 4.13
N ASN A 29 -2.15 4.23 3.35
CA ASN A 29 -1.86 5.63 3.65
C ASN A 29 -3.05 6.54 3.26
N ASP A 30 -3.65 7.27 4.21
CA ASP A 30 -4.85 8.10 3.96
C ASP A 30 -4.67 9.18 2.90
N SER A 31 -3.44 9.67 2.70
CA SER A 31 -3.15 10.66 1.68
C SER A 31 -3.22 10.09 0.27
N VAL A 32 -3.05 8.78 0.08
CA VAL A 32 -3.15 8.13 -1.24
C VAL A 32 -4.62 7.92 -1.60
N ILE A 33 -5.05 8.37 -2.77
CA ILE A 33 -6.44 8.22 -3.23
C ILE A 33 -6.57 7.34 -4.48
N ASP A 34 -5.49 7.20 -5.25
CA ASP A 34 -5.43 6.33 -6.43
C ASP A 34 -4.02 5.77 -6.61
N ILE A 35 -3.94 4.58 -7.19
CA ILE A 35 -2.72 3.82 -7.40
C ILE A 35 -2.77 3.30 -8.83
N ARG A 36 -1.75 3.58 -9.63
CA ARG A 36 -1.58 3.04 -10.98
C ARG A 36 -0.25 2.31 -11.06
N GLU A 37 -0.29 0.99 -11.00
CA GLU A 37 0.87 0.12 -11.12
C GLU A 37 1.30 -0.05 -12.58
N GLN A 38 2.59 -0.32 -12.81
CA GLN A 38 3.15 -0.58 -14.15
C GLN A 38 2.83 0.55 -15.15
N PHE A 39 2.90 1.80 -14.69
CA PHE A 39 2.49 2.98 -15.44
C PHE A 39 3.44 3.23 -16.62
N PRO A 40 2.96 3.20 -17.86
CA PRO A 40 3.83 3.30 -19.02
C PRO A 40 4.32 4.74 -19.24
N LEU A 41 5.62 4.90 -19.49
CA LEU A 41 6.23 6.19 -19.79
C LEU A 41 6.02 6.53 -21.27
N PHE A 42 5.10 7.43 -21.53
CA PHE A 42 4.78 7.93 -22.87
C PHE A 42 4.82 9.45 -22.95
N PRO A 43 5.27 10.02 -24.09
CA PRO A 43 5.58 9.34 -25.35
C PRO A 43 6.95 8.64 -25.37
N LEU A 44 7.05 7.48 -26.03
CA LEU A 44 8.31 6.71 -26.20
C LEU A 44 9.47 7.52 -26.79
N ARG A 45 9.14 8.52 -27.63
CA ARG A 45 10.14 9.46 -28.18
C ARG A 45 10.84 10.26 -27.07
N LEU A 46 10.13 10.61 -26.01
CA LEU A 46 10.68 11.39 -24.90
C LEU A 46 11.70 10.55 -24.11
N THR A 47 11.37 9.31 -23.73
CA THR A 47 12.31 8.42 -23.04
C THR A 47 13.55 8.14 -23.91
N GLN A 48 13.39 8.03 -25.23
CA GLN A 48 14.51 7.90 -26.15
C GLN A 48 15.39 9.17 -26.20
N GLN A 49 14.78 10.37 -26.25
CA GLN A 49 15.52 11.63 -26.22
C GLN A 49 16.30 11.80 -24.91
N ILE A 50 15.70 11.44 -23.77
CA ILE A 50 16.36 11.45 -22.46
C ILE A 50 17.54 10.47 -22.45
N ALA A 51 17.35 9.23 -22.91
CA ALA A 51 18.42 8.24 -22.99
C ALA A 51 19.60 8.75 -23.84
N ASN A 52 19.32 9.35 -25.00
CA ASN A 52 20.34 9.93 -25.87
C ASN A 52 21.08 11.09 -25.21
N HIS A 53 20.36 11.97 -24.50
CA HIS A 53 20.93 13.10 -23.78
C HIS A 53 21.87 12.66 -22.64
N LEU A 54 21.50 11.57 -21.96
CA LEU A 54 22.31 10.95 -20.90
C LEU A 54 23.45 10.06 -21.43
N HIS A 55 23.56 9.88 -22.74
CA HIS A 55 24.47 8.92 -23.38
C HIS A 55 24.25 7.46 -22.91
N PHE A 56 23.01 7.11 -22.56
CA PHE A 56 22.62 5.76 -22.16
C PHE A 56 21.92 5.03 -23.30
N GLN A 57 22.09 3.70 -23.36
CA GLN A 57 21.35 2.88 -24.31
C GLN A 57 19.88 2.78 -23.86
N HIS A 58 18.94 3.20 -24.70
CA HIS A 58 17.51 2.99 -24.42
C HIS A 58 17.18 1.49 -24.35
N PRO A 59 16.31 1.05 -23.42
CA PRO A 59 15.84 -0.34 -23.40
C PRO A 59 15.20 -0.77 -24.73
N MET A 60 15.50 -1.99 -25.17
CA MET A 60 14.96 -2.59 -26.39
C MET A 60 14.34 -3.95 -26.10
N VAL A 61 13.30 -4.30 -26.85
CA VAL A 61 12.67 -5.63 -26.83
C VAL A 61 13.39 -6.52 -27.85
N ARG A 62 13.85 -7.69 -27.39
CA ARG A 62 14.44 -8.72 -28.26
C ARG A 62 13.42 -9.82 -28.55
N GLY A 63 13.43 -10.38 -29.77
CA GLY A 63 12.72 -11.62 -30.09
C GLY A 63 11.22 -11.48 -30.36
N VAL A 64 10.73 -10.32 -30.78
CA VAL A 64 9.34 -10.18 -31.25
C VAL A 64 9.16 -10.98 -32.54
N ARG A 65 8.37 -12.06 -32.50
CA ARG A 65 8.12 -12.91 -33.68
C ARG A 65 7.56 -12.05 -34.82
N GLY A 66 8.23 -12.07 -35.96
CA GLY A 66 7.82 -11.34 -37.16
C GLY A 66 8.34 -9.90 -37.27
N VAL A 67 9.14 -9.42 -36.31
CA VAL A 67 9.81 -8.11 -36.40
C VAL A 67 11.32 -8.33 -36.60
N PRO A 68 11.90 -7.92 -37.76
CA PRO A 68 13.31 -8.12 -38.05
C PRO A 68 14.27 -7.23 -37.23
N VAL A 69 13.74 -6.24 -36.49
CA VAL A 69 14.50 -5.15 -35.88
C VAL A 69 14.25 -5.11 -34.37
N GLU A 70 15.29 -4.79 -33.58
CA GLU A 70 15.13 -4.46 -32.17
C GLU A 70 14.20 -3.23 -32.04
N VAL A 71 13.05 -3.39 -31.39
CA VAL A 71 12.09 -2.30 -31.16
C VAL A 71 12.35 -1.70 -29.78
N LEU A 72 12.22 -0.38 -29.65
CA LEU A 72 12.34 0.28 -28.34
C LEU A 72 11.27 -0.26 -27.39
N ASN A 73 11.70 -0.56 -26.16
CA ASN A 73 10.80 -1.01 -25.10
C ASN A 73 10.08 0.19 -24.47
N VAL A 74 8.77 0.07 -24.26
CA VAL A 74 8.03 1.03 -23.44
C VAL A 74 8.46 0.84 -21.99
N MET A 75 9.19 1.81 -21.45
CA MET A 75 9.56 1.81 -20.04
C MET A 75 8.31 2.02 -19.19
N THR A 76 8.31 1.43 -17.99
CA THR A 76 7.21 1.55 -17.02
C THR A 76 7.76 2.01 -15.69
N THR A 77 6.93 2.74 -14.94
CA THR A 77 7.13 3.03 -13.51
C THR A 77 6.30 2.06 -12.69
N ASP A 78 6.89 1.51 -11.64
CA ASP A 78 6.24 0.47 -10.83
C ASP A 78 4.93 0.98 -10.20
N PHE A 79 4.91 2.21 -9.65
CA PHE A 79 3.68 2.86 -9.18
C PHE A 79 3.65 4.36 -9.46
N LEU A 80 2.54 4.84 -10.01
CA LEU A 80 2.15 6.24 -10.00
C LEU A 80 1.02 6.44 -8.98
N LEU A 81 1.34 7.14 -7.89
CA LEU A 81 0.39 7.46 -6.83
C LEU A 81 -0.26 8.81 -7.10
N THR A 82 -1.57 8.89 -6.85
CA THR A 82 -2.28 10.16 -6.71
C THR A 82 -2.49 10.42 -5.22
N LEU A 83 -1.97 11.55 -4.75
CA LEU A 83 -2.00 11.96 -3.35
C LEU A 83 -2.94 13.17 -3.20
N ARG A 84 -3.74 13.20 -2.14
CA ARG A 84 -4.44 14.38 -1.67
C ARG A 84 -3.52 15.16 -0.73
N THR A 85 -3.36 16.46 -0.98
CA THR A 85 -2.56 17.34 -0.12
C THR A 85 -3.39 17.81 1.08
N PRO A 86 -2.76 18.27 2.18
CA PRO A 86 -3.48 18.82 3.33
C PRO A 86 -4.40 20.00 2.97
N GLU A 87 -4.05 20.76 1.93
CA GLU A 87 -4.81 21.90 1.42
C GLU A 87 -5.98 21.48 0.51
N GLY A 88 -6.19 20.16 0.30
CA GLY A 88 -7.24 19.61 -0.54
C GLY A 88 -6.89 19.48 -2.03
N GLY A 89 -5.65 19.83 -2.42
CA GLY A 89 -5.15 19.68 -3.78
C GLY A 89 -4.77 18.24 -4.13
N LEU A 90 -4.36 18.02 -5.39
CA LEU A 90 -3.81 16.75 -5.85
C LEU A 90 -2.33 16.88 -6.18
N ARG A 91 -1.56 15.87 -5.83
CA ARG A 91 -0.16 15.71 -6.21
C ARG A 91 0.11 14.31 -6.73
N TYR A 92 1.01 14.18 -7.70
CA TYR A 92 1.47 12.88 -8.18
C TYR A 92 2.83 12.53 -7.61
N LYS A 93 3.06 11.23 -7.38
CA LYS A 93 4.36 10.71 -6.98
C LYS A 93 4.62 9.38 -7.69
N ALA A 94 5.73 9.33 -8.43
CA ALA A 94 6.21 8.15 -9.12
C ALA A 94 7.18 7.38 -8.23
N ILE A 95 6.99 6.07 -8.15
CA ILE A 95 7.77 5.18 -7.30
C ILE A 95 8.31 4.03 -8.16
N ALA A 96 9.63 3.87 -8.13
CA ALA A 96 10.29 2.66 -8.60
C ALA A 96 10.65 1.77 -7.41
N VAL A 97 10.18 0.54 -7.42
CA VAL A 97 10.41 -0.45 -6.36
C VAL A 97 11.64 -1.28 -6.70
N LYS A 98 12.53 -1.45 -5.73
CA LYS A 98 13.75 -2.25 -5.85
C LYS A 98 13.89 -3.19 -4.66
N HIS A 99 14.47 -4.36 -4.94
CA HIS A 99 14.72 -5.39 -3.93
C HIS A 99 15.87 -5.04 -3.01
N ASN A 100 16.96 -4.52 -3.58
CA ASN A 100 18.21 -4.25 -2.88
C ASN A 100 18.65 -2.81 -3.13
N GLU A 101 19.39 -2.25 -2.18
CA GLU A 101 20.03 -0.93 -2.32
C GLU A 101 21.14 -0.94 -3.38
N SER A 102 21.80 -2.10 -3.57
CA SER A 102 22.78 -2.28 -4.63
C SER A 102 22.07 -2.41 -5.97
N ILE A 103 22.06 -1.32 -6.72
CA ILE A 103 21.47 -1.21 -8.05
C ILE A 103 22.59 -1.37 -9.09
N PRO A 104 22.56 -2.42 -9.93
CA PRO A 104 23.54 -2.58 -11.01
C PRO A 104 23.54 -1.39 -11.96
N GLU A 105 24.68 -1.08 -12.57
CA GLU A 105 24.86 0.08 -13.46
C GLU A 105 23.76 0.18 -14.53
N ARG A 106 23.43 -0.94 -15.18
CA ARG A 106 22.40 -0.96 -16.22
C ARG A 106 21.00 -0.60 -15.70
N GLU A 107 20.66 -1.00 -14.49
CA GLU A 107 19.39 -0.66 -13.86
C GLU A 107 19.39 0.80 -13.37
N ALA A 108 20.53 1.29 -12.87
CA ALA A 108 20.69 2.69 -12.49
C ALA A 108 20.50 3.64 -13.70
N GLN A 109 21.03 3.28 -14.87
CA GLN A 109 20.81 4.03 -16.12
C GLN A 109 19.33 4.11 -16.49
N LYS A 110 18.57 3.01 -16.34
CA LYS A 110 17.12 2.99 -16.61
C LYS A 110 16.36 3.88 -15.62
N LEU A 111 16.71 3.79 -14.34
CA LEU A 111 16.11 4.61 -13.29
C LEU A 111 16.38 6.10 -13.51
N GLU A 112 17.55 6.46 -14.02
CA GLU A 112 17.86 7.86 -14.33
C GLU A 112 17.03 8.40 -15.51
N ILE A 113 16.77 7.57 -16.53
CA ILE A 113 15.84 7.92 -17.61
C ILE A 113 14.44 8.15 -17.06
N GLU A 114 13.96 7.26 -16.20
CA GLU A 114 12.66 7.36 -15.54
C GLU A 114 12.56 8.60 -14.64
N ARG A 115 13.58 8.85 -13.81
CA ARG A 115 13.67 10.02 -12.94
C ARG A 115 13.60 11.32 -13.74
N MET A 116 14.39 11.42 -14.81
CA MET A 116 14.35 12.59 -15.69
C MET A 116 12.99 12.75 -16.38
N PHE A 117 12.36 11.65 -16.81
CA PHE A 117 11.03 11.70 -17.43
C PHE A 117 10.01 12.35 -16.51
N TRP A 118 9.94 11.92 -15.24
CA TRP A 118 9.01 12.48 -14.26
C TRP A 118 9.37 13.91 -13.86
N GLN A 119 10.67 14.21 -13.71
CA GLN A 119 11.13 15.56 -13.36
C GLN A 119 10.76 16.59 -14.43
N LEU A 120 10.79 16.23 -15.73
CA LEU A 120 10.42 17.12 -16.83
C LEU A 120 8.95 17.57 -16.81
N ILE A 121 8.09 16.82 -16.12
CA ILE A 121 6.67 17.13 -15.94
C ILE A 121 6.32 17.44 -14.48
N ASP A 122 7.33 17.82 -13.69
CA ASP A 122 7.22 18.24 -12.29
C ASP A 122 6.51 17.22 -11.37
N VAL A 123 6.76 15.93 -11.62
CA VAL A 123 6.31 14.84 -10.77
C VAL A 123 7.49 14.32 -9.94
N GLU A 124 7.29 14.21 -8.63
CA GLU A 124 8.30 13.66 -7.73
C GLU A 124 8.55 12.18 -8.06
N PHE A 125 9.82 11.82 -8.24
CA PHE A 125 10.27 10.45 -8.42
C PHE A 125 11.04 9.97 -7.19
N GLN A 126 10.71 8.78 -6.69
CA GLN A 126 11.40 8.16 -5.57
C GLN A 126 11.68 6.68 -5.86
N ILE A 127 12.86 6.22 -5.44
CA ILE A 127 13.16 4.78 -5.36
C ILE A 127 12.76 4.28 -3.98
N TYR A 128 11.96 3.21 -3.95
CA TYR A 128 11.60 2.50 -2.73
C TYR A 128 12.35 1.17 -2.65
N VAL A 129 13.06 0.95 -1.55
CA VAL A 129 13.68 -0.34 -1.22
C VAL A 129 12.95 -0.94 -0.03
N GLY A 130 12.60 -2.23 -0.13
CA GLY A 130 11.95 -2.94 0.97
C GLY A 130 12.85 -3.02 2.20
N SER A 131 12.25 -2.91 3.40
CA SER A 131 12.93 -3.14 4.68
C SER A 131 12.20 -4.20 5.48
N GLU A 132 12.86 -4.78 6.48
CA GLU A 132 12.24 -5.76 7.39
C GLU A 132 11.03 -5.15 8.10
N LEU A 133 11.16 -3.91 8.59
CA LEU A 133 10.08 -3.16 9.22
C LEU A 133 8.87 -3.02 8.28
N ASN A 134 9.12 -2.58 7.05
CA ASN A 134 8.05 -2.40 6.06
C ASN A 134 7.40 -3.73 5.68
N ASN A 135 8.15 -4.84 5.71
CA ASN A 135 7.60 -6.18 5.48
C ASN A 135 6.66 -6.60 6.63
N VAL A 136 7.00 -6.30 7.89
CA VAL A 136 6.11 -6.53 9.04
C VAL A 136 4.83 -5.69 8.88
N VAL A 137 4.98 -4.39 8.61
CA VAL A 137 3.84 -3.48 8.44
C VAL A 137 2.92 -3.94 7.31
N GLY A 138 3.47 -4.26 6.13
CA GLY A 138 2.64 -4.68 5.00
C GLY A 138 1.98 -6.04 5.21
N LYS A 139 2.62 -7.00 5.90
CA LYS A 139 1.96 -8.25 6.32
C LYS A 139 0.80 -8.00 7.27
N ASN A 140 0.98 -7.12 8.26
CA ASN A 140 -0.07 -6.77 9.20
C ASN A 140 -1.25 -6.06 8.51
N ILE A 141 -0.98 -5.16 7.56
CA ILE A 141 -2.02 -4.52 6.74
C ILE A 141 -2.74 -5.55 5.88
N CYS A 142 -2.00 -6.44 5.21
CA CYS A 142 -2.58 -7.52 4.41
C CYS A 142 -3.52 -8.38 5.25
N TRP A 143 -3.12 -8.75 6.47
CA TRP A 143 -3.95 -9.50 7.41
C TRP A 143 -5.18 -8.71 7.88
N ALA A 144 -5.02 -7.44 8.26
CA ALA A 144 -6.12 -6.62 8.75
C ALA A 144 -7.16 -6.32 7.65
N THR A 145 -6.71 -6.14 6.42
CA THR A 145 -7.58 -5.77 5.29
C THR A 145 -8.16 -6.96 4.52
N SER A 146 -7.80 -8.21 4.86
CA SER A 146 -8.18 -9.39 4.06
C SER A 146 -9.70 -9.50 3.92
N VAL A 147 -10.44 -9.36 5.02
CA VAL A 147 -11.90 -9.48 5.07
C VAL A 147 -12.63 -8.39 4.27
N LEU A 148 -11.98 -7.25 4.04
CA LEU A 148 -12.54 -6.16 3.25
C LEU A 148 -12.39 -6.43 1.74
N ARG A 149 -11.40 -7.25 1.36
CA ARG A 149 -11.09 -7.58 -0.05
C ARG A 149 -11.87 -8.79 -0.56
N ASP A 150 -12.41 -9.59 0.35
CA ASP A 150 -13.25 -10.74 0.02
C ASP A 150 -14.67 -10.33 -0.44
N GLY A 151 -14.98 -9.02 -0.45
CA GLY A 151 -16.26 -8.47 -0.94
C GLY A 151 -17.45 -8.72 -0.01
N SER A 152 -17.21 -9.26 1.19
CA SER A 152 -18.24 -9.48 2.19
C SER A 152 -18.46 -8.22 3.05
N GLU A 153 -19.62 -7.59 2.92
CA GLU A 153 -20.09 -6.52 3.82
C GLU A 153 -20.71 -7.08 5.12
N PHE A 154 -20.27 -8.26 5.56
CA PHE A 154 -20.87 -8.95 6.71
C PHE A 154 -20.74 -8.15 8.01
N TYR A 155 -19.75 -7.24 8.09
CA TYR A 155 -19.47 -6.45 9.28
C TYR A 155 -20.48 -5.31 9.50
N ASP A 156 -21.18 -4.84 8.47
CA ASP A 156 -22.13 -3.71 8.56
C ASP A 156 -23.36 -4.04 9.42
N LYS A 157 -23.66 -5.33 9.62
CA LYS A 157 -24.76 -5.77 10.50
C LYS A 157 -24.40 -5.65 11.99
N TYR A 158 -23.13 -5.39 12.34
CA TYR A 158 -22.67 -5.28 13.72
C TYR A 158 -22.44 -3.82 14.12
N PRO A 159 -22.91 -3.41 15.31
CA PRO A 159 -22.60 -2.09 15.85
C PRO A 159 -21.17 -2.09 16.44
N LEU A 160 -20.16 -2.04 15.56
CA LEU A 160 -18.73 -2.12 15.90
C LEU A 160 -18.28 -0.99 16.85
N ASP A 161 -18.95 0.16 16.79
CA ASP A 161 -18.77 1.31 17.70
C ASP A 161 -18.95 0.94 19.19
N LYS A 162 -19.81 -0.04 19.50
CA LYS A 162 -20.07 -0.51 20.87
C LYS A 162 -18.87 -1.17 21.54
N ILE A 163 -17.80 -1.48 20.82
CA ILE A 163 -16.59 -2.08 21.39
C ILE A 163 -15.54 -1.00 21.69
N LEU A 164 -15.56 0.12 20.98
CA LEU A 164 -14.48 1.12 21.02
C LEU A 164 -14.26 1.70 22.43
N TRP A 165 -15.32 1.92 23.21
CA TRP A 165 -15.20 2.42 24.59
C TRP A 165 -14.51 1.44 25.56
N LYS A 166 -14.45 0.14 25.23
CA LYS A 166 -13.74 -0.89 26.02
C LYS A 166 -12.27 -1.01 25.66
N LEU A 167 -11.86 -0.53 24.48
CA LEU A 167 -10.50 -0.69 23.96
C LEU A 167 -9.66 0.53 24.27
N LYS A 168 -8.85 0.47 25.32
CA LYS A 168 -7.93 1.55 25.67
C LYS A 168 -6.61 1.39 24.91
N PRO A 169 -5.77 2.43 24.81
CA PRO A 169 -4.40 2.27 24.36
C PRO A 169 -3.64 1.31 25.29
N ASP A 170 -3.34 0.11 24.81
CA ASP A 170 -2.61 -0.93 25.54
C ASP A 170 -2.19 -2.06 24.57
N VAL A 171 -1.48 -3.06 25.07
CA VAL A 171 -1.14 -4.30 24.37
C VAL A 171 -2.10 -5.40 24.77
N TYR A 172 -2.81 -5.95 23.78
CA TYR A 172 -3.81 -6.99 23.97
C TYR A 172 -3.43 -8.27 23.23
N PRO A 173 -3.59 -9.45 23.83
CA PRO A 173 -3.58 -10.70 23.09
C PRO A 173 -4.76 -10.78 22.11
N ILE A 174 -4.53 -11.19 20.86
CA ILE A 174 -5.58 -11.41 19.85
C ILE A 174 -6.67 -12.32 20.40
N VAL A 175 -6.29 -13.38 21.10
CA VAL A 175 -7.22 -14.34 21.71
C VAL A 175 -8.17 -13.66 22.70
N GLY A 176 -7.66 -12.70 23.47
CA GLY A 176 -8.45 -11.91 24.43
C GLY A 176 -9.42 -10.96 23.73
N LEU A 177 -8.95 -10.23 22.71
CA LEU A 177 -9.83 -9.36 21.91
C LEU A 177 -10.94 -10.16 21.22
N ARG A 178 -10.59 -11.31 20.63
CA ARG A 178 -11.54 -12.22 19.99
C ARG A 178 -12.60 -12.73 20.96
N ALA A 179 -12.20 -13.14 22.17
CA ALA A 179 -13.13 -13.59 23.20
C ALA A 179 -14.07 -12.45 23.64
N MET A 180 -13.56 -11.23 23.77
CA MET A 180 -14.37 -10.04 24.08
C MET A 180 -15.41 -9.77 22.98
N ILE A 181 -14.99 -9.73 21.71
CA ILE A 181 -15.88 -9.49 20.56
C ILE A 181 -16.95 -10.58 20.47
N SER A 182 -16.55 -11.85 20.61
CA SER A 182 -17.45 -13.02 20.62
C SER A 182 -18.52 -12.89 21.72
N SER A 183 -18.12 -12.50 22.93
CA SER A 183 -19.07 -12.31 24.04
C SER A 183 -20.02 -11.14 23.83
N ILE A 184 -19.60 -10.06 23.18
CA ILE A 184 -20.41 -8.85 22.99
C ILE A 184 -21.44 -9.05 21.87
N PHE A 185 -21.04 -9.67 20.77
CA PHE A 185 -21.89 -9.84 19.60
C PHE A 185 -22.55 -11.21 19.49
N GLY A 186 -22.21 -12.16 20.35
CA GLY A 186 -22.76 -13.52 20.31
C GLY A 186 -22.34 -14.30 19.07
N VAL A 187 -21.10 -14.08 18.60
CA VAL A 187 -20.55 -14.68 17.39
C VAL A 187 -19.47 -15.71 17.73
N ASP A 188 -19.16 -16.60 16.79
CA ASP A 188 -18.08 -17.55 16.98
C ASP A 188 -16.69 -16.89 16.92
N ALA A 189 -15.65 -17.68 17.19
CA ALA A 189 -14.27 -17.20 17.18
C ALA A 189 -13.80 -16.72 15.80
N GLN A 190 -14.27 -17.33 14.72
CA GLN A 190 -13.86 -16.98 13.36
C GLN A 190 -14.47 -15.63 12.97
N GLU A 191 -15.77 -15.46 13.17
CA GLU A 191 -16.47 -14.20 12.89
C GLU A 191 -15.95 -13.07 13.80
N ALA A 192 -15.67 -13.34 15.08
CA ALA A 192 -15.02 -12.37 15.96
C ALA A 192 -13.64 -11.91 15.47
N MET A 193 -12.85 -12.82 14.89
CA MET A 193 -11.56 -12.48 14.29
C MET A 193 -11.74 -11.61 13.04
N MET A 194 -12.72 -11.95 12.20
CA MET A 194 -13.03 -11.17 11.00
C MET A 194 -13.52 -9.76 11.35
N LEU A 195 -14.32 -9.59 12.41
CA LEU A 195 -14.71 -8.27 12.91
C LEU A 195 -13.51 -7.48 13.46
N LEU A 196 -12.58 -8.14 14.14
CA LEU A 196 -11.33 -7.50 14.59
C LEU A 196 -10.51 -6.99 13.40
N GLN A 197 -10.34 -7.83 12.37
CA GLN A 197 -9.67 -7.45 11.13
C GLN A 197 -10.38 -6.26 10.47
N ALA A 198 -11.70 -6.32 10.31
CA ALA A 198 -12.49 -5.23 9.74
C ALA A 198 -12.32 -3.91 10.52
N MET A 199 -12.37 -3.93 11.85
CA MET A 199 -12.16 -2.72 12.67
C MET A 199 -10.77 -2.09 12.47
N ILE A 200 -9.72 -2.91 12.28
CA ILE A 200 -8.36 -2.40 12.01
C ILE A 200 -8.26 -1.93 10.55
N GLY A 201 -8.79 -2.70 9.59
CA GLY A 201 -8.74 -2.39 8.16
C GLY A 201 -9.53 -1.13 7.79
N LEU A 202 -10.67 -0.91 8.45
CA LEU A 202 -11.49 0.32 8.38
C LEU A 202 -10.94 1.45 9.24
N LYS A 203 -9.83 1.23 9.95
CA LYS A 203 -9.16 2.18 10.84
C LYS A 203 -9.99 2.70 12.02
N MET A 204 -11.05 1.99 12.40
CA MET A 204 -11.81 2.29 13.62
C MET A 204 -10.96 2.15 14.88
N ILE A 205 -9.98 1.23 14.84
CA ILE A 205 -8.94 1.06 15.85
C ILE A 205 -7.59 1.28 15.18
N ASN A 206 -6.83 2.24 15.69
CA ASN A 206 -5.47 2.49 15.27
C ASN A 206 -4.52 1.61 16.07
N VAL A 207 -3.76 0.77 15.37
CA VAL A 207 -2.81 -0.19 15.96
C VAL A 207 -1.41 0.10 15.47
N ASP A 208 -0.42 -0.23 16.29
CA ASP A 208 0.99 -0.19 15.92
C ASP A 208 1.29 -1.33 14.92
N LEU A 209 1.12 -1.06 13.64
CA LEU A 209 1.37 -2.03 12.57
C LEU A 209 2.84 -2.39 12.41
N SER A 210 3.77 -1.67 13.08
CA SER A 210 5.18 -2.05 13.12
C SER A 210 5.47 -3.18 14.11
N TYR A 211 4.53 -3.43 15.04
CA TYR A 211 4.60 -4.54 15.98
C TYR A 211 4.31 -5.87 15.25
N PRO A 212 5.08 -6.95 15.45
CA PRO A 212 4.90 -8.21 14.72
C PRO A 212 3.69 -9.01 15.23
N ILE A 213 2.48 -8.53 14.91
CA ILE A 213 1.19 -9.05 15.38
C ILE A 213 1.04 -10.55 15.05
N LEU A 214 1.37 -10.95 13.82
CA LEU A 214 1.19 -12.33 13.35
C LEU A 214 2.16 -13.32 14.02
N GLU A 215 3.30 -12.85 14.51
CA GLU A 215 4.33 -13.70 15.13
C GLU A 215 4.11 -13.78 16.65
N THR A 216 3.70 -12.65 17.26
CA THR A 216 3.52 -12.55 18.71
C THR A 216 2.10 -12.88 19.18
N GLY A 217 1.10 -12.74 18.31
CA GLY A 217 -0.31 -12.83 18.68
C GLY A 217 -0.77 -11.67 19.57
N LEU A 218 -0.03 -10.57 19.62
CA LEU A 218 -0.35 -9.38 20.41
C LEU A 218 -0.61 -8.18 19.48
N ILE A 219 -1.60 -7.36 19.84
CA ILE A 219 -1.97 -6.12 19.16
C ILE A 219 -1.75 -4.98 20.13
N LYS A 220 -0.91 -4.03 19.73
CA LYS A 220 -0.73 -2.77 20.45
C LYS A 220 -1.67 -1.71 19.87
N ILE A 221 -2.73 -1.40 20.61
CA ILE A 221 -3.68 -0.34 20.25
C ILE A 221 -3.08 1.01 20.65
N ILE A 222 -3.02 1.94 19.71
CA ILE A 222 -2.54 3.31 19.91
C ILE A 222 -3.70 4.23 20.26
N SER A 223 -4.81 4.12 19.51
CA SER A 223 -6.01 4.94 19.69
C SER A 223 -7.20 4.27 19.00
N ASN A 224 -8.40 4.84 19.15
CA ASN A 224 -9.59 4.48 18.39
C ASN A 224 -10.50 5.71 18.22
N ASP A 225 -11.53 5.58 17.37
CA ASP A 225 -12.43 6.70 17.05
C ASP A 225 -13.17 7.28 18.26
N HIS A 226 -13.44 6.47 19.29
CA HIS A 226 -14.05 6.94 20.53
C HIS A 226 -13.15 7.94 21.27
N TYR A 227 -11.85 7.67 21.36
CA TYR A 227 -10.90 8.58 22.01
C TYR A 227 -10.48 9.76 21.15
N ILE A 228 -10.55 9.63 19.81
CA ILE A 228 -10.34 10.77 18.90
C ILE A 228 -11.52 11.77 19.02
N GLY A 229 -12.76 11.26 19.10
CA GLY A 229 -13.96 12.09 19.30
C GLY A 229 -14.00 12.80 20.66
N LEU A 230 -13.46 12.20 21.72
CA LEU A 230 -13.33 12.85 23.04
C LEU A 230 -12.28 13.96 23.05
N ASN A 231 -11.14 13.78 22.35
CA ASN A 231 -10.10 14.80 22.24
C ASN A 231 -10.52 15.98 21.33
N ALA A 232 -11.35 15.73 20.31
CA ALA A 232 -11.93 16.79 19.49
C ALA A 232 -13.05 17.58 20.20
N ASN A 233 -13.75 16.95 21.15
CA ASN A 233 -14.84 17.56 21.91
C ASN A 233 -14.45 18.03 23.32
N GLY A 234 -13.16 18.00 23.68
CA GLY A 234 -12.62 18.62 24.88
C GLY A 234 -13.36 18.27 26.17
N TYR A 235 -13.14 17.08 26.70
CA TYR A 235 -13.35 16.83 28.13
C TYR A 235 -12.05 16.29 28.73
N TYR A 236 -11.49 17.09 29.65
CA TYR A 236 -10.23 16.90 30.37
C TYR A 236 -10.11 15.55 31.08
#